data_AF-A0A962P1Z0-F1
#
_entry.id   AF-A0A962P1Z0-F1
#
_cell.length_a   1.000
_cell.length_b   1.000
_cell.length_c   1.000
_cell.angle_alpha   90.00
_cell.angle_beta   90.00
_cell.angle_gamma   90.00
#
_symmetry.space_group_name_H-M   'P 1'
#
loop_
_entity.id
_entity.type
_entity.pdbx_description
1 polymer ?
#
loop_
_entity_poly.entity_id
_entity_poly.type
_entity_poly.pdbx_seq_one_letter_code
_entity_poly.pdbx_strand_id
1 'polypeptide(L)'
;MSKLKLSPPLMVIPIIAASALSGCGWLMGDEGYFRDRKHDYREAEVSQPINVPDNLDKSAIKDLYPVPGWQGAQAFSNDFEVPMPEAFVTKSQGEIRAFKSGNRYWISVNTQPASAWAKVRRFWELN
;
A
#
# COMPACT_ATOMS: atom_id res chain seq x y z
N MET A 1 -23.77 -57.43 -10.67
CA MET A 1 -23.79 -56.20 -9.85
C MET A 1 -22.89 -56.39 -8.63
N SER A 2 -21.58 -56.25 -8.80
CA SER A 2 -20.63 -56.37 -7.70
C SER A 2 -20.70 -55.10 -6.84
N LYS A 3 -21.15 -55.25 -5.60
CA LYS A 3 -21.17 -54.17 -4.62
C LYS A 3 -19.72 -53.80 -4.29
N LEU A 4 -19.27 -52.59 -4.66
CA LEU A 4 -18.02 -52.05 -4.16
C LEU A 4 -18.09 -52.00 -2.63
N LYS A 5 -17.28 -52.83 -1.98
CA LYS A 5 -17.13 -52.86 -0.53
C LYS A 5 -16.11 -51.76 -0.18
N LEU A 6 -16.59 -50.54 0.04
CA LEU A 6 -15.76 -49.41 0.50
C LEU A 6 -15.26 -49.74 1.91
N SER A 7 -13.98 -50.05 2.03
CA SER A 7 -13.30 -50.23 3.31
C SER A 7 -12.96 -48.85 3.90
N PRO A 8 -12.93 -48.69 5.24
CA PRO A 8 -12.68 -47.41 5.90
C PRO A 8 -11.45 -46.63 5.37
N PRO A 9 -10.27 -47.23 5.11
CA PRO A 9 -9.12 -46.48 4.59
C PRO A 9 -9.33 -45.92 3.17
N LEU A 10 -10.17 -46.54 2.34
CA LEU A 10 -10.47 -46.08 0.98
C LEU A 10 -11.27 -44.78 0.97
N MET A 11 -12.01 -44.49 2.05
CA MET A 11 -12.80 -43.28 2.21
C MET A 11 -12.02 -42.12 2.83
N VAL A 12 -10.91 -42.38 3.55
CA VAL A 12 -10.10 -41.33 4.19
C VAL A 12 -9.19 -40.60 3.19
N ILE A 13 -8.65 -41.33 2.21
CA ILE A 13 -7.76 -40.77 1.18
C ILE A 13 -8.36 -39.57 0.43
N PRO A 14 -9.62 -39.62 -0.08
CA PRO A 14 -10.21 -38.48 -0.77
C PRO A 14 -10.47 -37.27 0.14
N ILE A 15 -10.71 -37.48 1.45
CA ILE A 15 -10.93 -36.40 2.42
C ILE A 15 -9.61 -35.68 2.73
N ILE A 16 -8.53 -36.43 2.92
CA ILE A 16 -7.19 -35.86 3.10
C ILE A 16 -6.73 -35.15 1.83
N ALA A 17 -6.97 -35.74 0.65
CA ALA A 17 -6.66 -35.09 -0.62
C ALA A 17 -7.47 -33.79 -0.81
N ALA A 18 -8.77 -33.78 -0.48
CA ALA A 18 -9.60 -32.58 -0.58
C ALA A 18 -9.13 -31.46 0.35
N SER A 19 -8.73 -31.79 1.58
CA SER A 19 -8.18 -30.80 2.52
C SER A 19 -6.78 -30.28 2.13
N ALA A 20 -6.00 -31.07 1.38
CA ALA A 20 -4.72 -30.62 0.82
C ALA A 20 -4.88 -29.65 -0.38
N LEU A 21 -6.05 -29.66 -1.06
CA LEU A 21 -6.37 -28.70 -2.13
C LEU A 21 -6.98 -27.40 -1.61
N SER A 22 -7.49 -27.35 -0.37
CA SER A 22 -7.91 -26.09 0.25
C SER A 22 -6.68 -25.24 0.59
N GLY A 23 -6.52 -24.12 -0.11
CA GLY A 23 -5.46 -23.16 0.15
C GLY A 23 -5.59 -22.44 1.51
N CYS A 24 -4.54 -21.73 1.92
CA CYS A 24 -4.50 -20.96 3.16
C CYS A 24 -5.33 -19.65 3.14
N GLY A 25 -6.21 -19.47 2.15
CA GLY A 25 -7.00 -18.24 1.99
C GLY A 25 -7.93 -17.93 3.17
N TRP A 26 -8.29 -18.94 3.98
CA TRP A 26 -9.08 -18.77 5.21
C TRP A 26 -8.27 -18.25 6.40
N LEU A 27 -6.93 -18.34 6.34
CA LEU A 27 -6.05 -17.82 7.39
C LEU A 27 -5.88 -16.30 7.30
N MET A 28 -6.07 -15.71 6.12
CA MET A 28 -5.82 -14.29 5.82
C MET A 28 -7.08 -13.62 5.26
N GLY A 29 -7.13 -12.28 5.28
CA GLY A 29 -8.26 -11.50 4.78
C GLY A 29 -9.06 -10.82 5.89
N ASP A 30 -10.14 -10.12 5.53
CA ASP A 30 -10.88 -9.28 6.48
C ASP A 30 -11.63 -10.09 7.56
N GLU A 31 -11.96 -11.35 7.29
CA GLU A 31 -12.58 -12.29 8.25
C GLU A 31 -11.72 -13.53 8.54
N GLY A 32 -10.44 -13.52 8.13
CA GLY A 32 -9.52 -14.62 8.37
C GLY A 32 -9.07 -14.73 9.83
N TYR A 33 -8.48 -15.86 10.20
CA TYR A 33 -7.88 -16.04 11.55
C TYR A 33 -6.84 -14.96 11.86
N PHE A 34 -6.03 -14.57 10.87
CA PHE A 34 -5.20 -13.37 10.87
C PHE A 34 -5.90 -12.25 10.10
N ARG A 35 -6.83 -11.58 10.77
CA ARG A 35 -7.57 -10.45 10.21
C ARG A 35 -6.64 -9.28 9.83
N ASP A 36 -6.93 -8.65 8.70
CA ASP A 36 -6.30 -7.38 8.32
C ASP A 36 -6.72 -6.25 9.27
N ARG A 37 -5.75 -5.65 9.97
CA ARG A 37 -5.95 -4.56 10.94
C ARG A 37 -5.59 -3.18 10.39
N LYS A 38 -5.40 -3.06 9.07
CA LYS A 38 -4.97 -1.80 8.43
C LYS A 38 -5.90 -0.61 8.71
N HIS A 39 -7.16 -0.84 9.09
CA HIS A 39 -8.15 0.22 9.32
C HIS A 39 -8.58 0.37 10.79
N ASP A 40 -8.10 -0.48 11.70
CA ASP A 40 -8.52 -0.47 13.12
C ASP A 40 -8.28 0.89 13.80
N TYR A 41 -7.26 1.63 13.37
CA TYR A 41 -6.96 2.96 13.92
C TYR A 41 -8.07 3.98 13.68
N ARG A 42 -8.96 3.75 12.71
CA ARG A 42 -10.08 4.65 12.38
C ARG A 42 -11.24 4.53 13.36
N GLU A 43 -11.36 3.37 14.01
CA GLU A 43 -12.36 3.09 15.03
C GLU A 43 -11.86 3.48 16.43
N ALA A 44 -10.61 3.92 16.55
CA ALA A 44 -10.02 4.34 17.80
C ALA A 44 -10.78 5.56 18.36
N GLU A 45 -11.31 5.43 19.57
CA GLU A 45 -11.95 6.53 20.28
C GLU A 45 -10.91 7.48 20.87
N VAL A 46 -11.15 8.78 20.69
CA VAL A 46 -10.35 9.81 21.35
C VAL A 46 -10.86 9.98 22.78
N SER A 47 -10.03 9.65 23.76
CA SER A 47 -10.35 9.86 25.17
C SER A 47 -10.24 11.33 25.57
N GLN A 48 -11.00 11.72 26.58
CA GLN A 48 -10.89 13.07 27.13
C GLN A 48 -9.54 13.26 27.84
N PRO A 49 -8.97 14.48 27.81
CA PRO A 49 -7.82 14.81 28.62
C PRO A 49 -8.07 14.53 30.10
N ILE A 50 -7.02 14.18 30.82
CA ILE A 50 -7.10 13.93 32.27
C ILE A 50 -7.61 15.18 33.00
N ASN A 51 -8.65 15.01 33.83
CA ASN A 51 -9.14 16.08 34.68
C ASN A 51 -8.31 16.13 35.96
N VAL A 52 -7.56 17.22 36.15
CA VAL A 52 -6.72 17.43 37.33
C VAL A 52 -7.53 18.21 38.39
N PRO A 53 -7.76 17.64 39.58
CA PRO A 53 -8.40 18.34 40.71
C PRO A 53 -7.69 19.63 41.11
N ASP A 54 -8.41 20.59 41.69
CA ASP A 54 -7.88 21.92 41.98
C ASP A 54 -6.81 21.95 43.09
N ASN A 55 -6.70 20.88 43.89
CA ASN A 55 -5.65 20.73 44.91
C ASN A 55 -4.32 20.20 44.35
N LEU A 56 -4.20 19.98 43.04
CA LEU A 56 -3.03 19.41 42.37
C LEU A 56 -2.49 20.38 41.31
N ASP A 57 -1.17 20.38 41.12
CA ASP A 57 -0.52 21.24 40.13
C ASP A 57 -0.77 20.74 38.70
N LYS A 58 -1.51 21.55 37.92
CA LYS A 58 -1.86 21.29 36.52
C LYS A 58 -0.66 21.47 35.57
N SER A 59 0.39 22.19 35.99
CA SER A 59 1.54 22.53 35.14
C SER A 59 2.41 21.31 34.78
N ALA A 60 2.30 20.23 35.56
CA ALA A 60 3.01 18.98 35.35
C ALA A 60 2.45 18.16 34.17
N ILE A 61 1.20 18.37 33.77
CA ILE A 61 0.56 17.62 32.67
C ILE A 61 0.57 18.49 31.41
N LYS A 62 1.42 18.09 30.45
CA LYS A 62 1.54 18.74 29.14
C LYS A 62 1.34 17.71 28.05
N ASP A 63 0.54 18.06 27.06
CA ASP A 63 0.47 17.29 25.82
C ASP A 63 1.73 17.55 25.00
N LEU A 64 2.58 16.53 24.87
CA LEU A 64 3.83 16.61 24.11
C LEU A 64 3.62 16.36 22.61
N TYR A 65 2.44 15.84 22.22
CA TYR A 65 2.14 15.44 20.86
C TYR A 65 0.80 16.01 20.37
N PRO A 66 0.63 17.35 20.39
CA PRO A 66 -0.58 17.96 19.88
C PRO A 66 -0.69 17.73 18.36
N VAL A 67 -1.85 17.29 17.90
CA VAL A 67 -2.14 17.10 16.47
C VAL A 67 -2.54 18.46 15.86
N PRO A 68 -1.74 19.05 14.95
CA PRO A 68 -2.04 20.36 14.37
C PRO A 68 -3.14 20.28 13.30
N GLY A 69 -4.03 21.28 13.25
CA GLY A 69 -4.96 21.47 12.13
C GLY A 69 -6.16 20.51 12.08
N TRP A 70 -6.48 19.80 13.18
CA TRP A 70 -7.62 18.90 13.25
C TRP A 70 -8.96 19.67 13.17
N GLN A 71 -9.70 19.50 12.07
CA GLN A 71 -11.07 20.00 11.87
C GLN A 71 -12.06 18.83 11.83
N GLY A 72 -12.00 17.94 12.83
CA GLY A 72 -12.87 16.76 12.87
C GLY A 72 -12.54 15.71 11.81
N ALA A 73 -13.17 14.54 11.94
CA ALA A 73 -12.97 13.44 11.01
C ALA A 73 -13.59 13.78 9.64
N GLN A 74 -12.75 14.20 8.68
CA GLN A 74 -13.15 14.11 7.28
C GLN A 74 -13.45 12.63 6.98
N ALA A 75 -14.65 12.34 6.47
CA ALA A 75 -15.03 11.00 6.09
C ALA A 75 -14.18 10.56 4.87
N PHE A 76 -13.00 10.01 5.14
CA PHE A 76 -12.19 9.35 4.11
C PHE A 76 -12.92 8.07 3.69
N SER A 77 -12.93 7.74 2.39
CA SER A 77 -13.46 6.45 1.92
C SER A 77 -12.74 5.30 2.63
N ASN A 78 -13.44 4.17 2.87
CA ASN A 78 -12.82 2.99 3.47
C ASN A 78 -11.70 2.43 2.60
N ASP A 79 -11.83 2.60 1.29
CA ASP A 79 -10.94 2.00 0.32
C ASP A 79 -10.01 3.09 -0.22
N PHE A 80 -8.84 3.21 0.41
CA PHE A 80 -7.70 3.85 -0.25
C PHE A 80 -7.01 2.79 -1.11
N GLU A 81 -7.31 2.80 -2.40
CA GLU A 81 -6.58 1.98 -3.36
C GLU A 81 -5.19 2.57 -3.55
N VAL A 82 -4.16 1.81 -3.14
CA VAL A 82 -2.78 2.16 -3.45
C VAL A 82 -2.63 2.12 -4.97
N PRO A 83 -2.36 3.25 -5.63
CA PRO A 83 -2.20 3.23 -7.08
C PRO A 83 -1.04 2.30 -7.43
N MET A 84 -1.24 1.45 -8.43
CA MET A 84 -0.18 0.59 -8.93
C MET A 84 1.02 1.49 -9.29
N PRO A 85 2.25 1.16 -8.83
CA PRO A 85 3.42 1.90 -9.26
C PRO A 85 3.47 1.91 -10.78
N GLU A 86 3.58 3.09 -11.41
CA GLU A 86 3.84 3.14 -12.83
C GLU A 86 5.09 2.31 -13.10
N ALA A 87 4.95 1.27 -13.93
CA ALA A 87 6.09 0.46 -14.31
C ALA A 87 7.17 1.40 -14.85
N PHE A 88 8.35 1.39 -14.24
CA PHE A 88 9.50 2.08 -14.77
C PHE A 88 9.96 1.28 -15.99
N VAL A 89 9.30 1.50 -17.13
CA VAL A 89 9.55 0.80 -18.38
C VAL A 89 10.95 1.18 -18.85
N THR A 90 11.94 0.38 -18.45
CA THR A 90 13.27 0.35 -19.08
C THR A 90 13.20 -0.58 -20.30
N LYS A 91 12.11 -0.51 -21.08
CA LYS A 91 12.01 -1.22 -22.36
C LYS A 91 12.35 -0.20 -23.44
N SER A 92 13.64 -0.16 -23.73
CA SER A 92 14.25 0.60 -24.81
C SER A 92 13.63 0.21 -26.16
N GLN A 93 12.82 1.08 -26.74
CA GLN A 93 13.04 1.61 -28.10
C GLN A 93 12.46 3.02 -28.17
N GLY A 94 13.33 4.03 -28.29
CA GLY A 94 12.98 5.34 -28.84
C GLY A 94 12.26 6.37 -27.96
N GLU A 95 11.90 6.08 -26.70
CA GLU A 95 11.07 7.03 -25.93
C GLU A 95 11.89 8.18 -25.32
N ILE A 96 11.76 9.37 -25.93
CA ILE A 96 12.07 10.65 -25.31
C ILE A 96 10.91 10.97 -24.35
N ARG A 97 11.18 11.14 -23.05
CA ARG A 97 10.16 11.53 -22.07
C ARG A 97 10.42 12.94 -21.57
N ALA A 98 9.47 13.84 -21.76
CA ALA A 98 9.50 15.18 -21.15
C ALA A 98 8.59 15.21 -19.92
N PHE A 99 9.09 15.71 -18.79
CA PHE A 99 8.30 15.86 -17.57
C PHE A 99 8.72 17.10 -16.76
N LYS A 100 7.82 17.61 -15.91
CA LYS A 100 8.08 18.76 -15.02
C LYS A 100 8.24 18.26 -13.59
N SER A 101 9.28 18.75 -12.90
CA SER A 101 9.50 18.47 -11.47
C SER A 101 9.78 19.79 -10.76
N GLY A 102 8.85 20.20 -9.89
CA GLY A 102 8.86 21.54 -9.27
C GLY A 102 8.82 22.63 -10.34
N ASN A 103 9.82 23.52 -10.33
CA ASN A 103 9.97 24.58 -11.33
C ASN A 103 10.96 24.23 -12.47
N ARG A 104 11.29 22.94 -12.66
CA ARG A 104 12.26 22.48 -13.66
C ARG A 104 11.62 21.55 -14.69
N TYR A 105 12.07 21.69 -15.94
CA TYR A 105 11.72 20.81 -17.05
C TYR A 105 12.83 19.79 -17.28
N TRP A 106 12.45 18.54 -17.47
CA TRP A 106 13.37 17.42 -17.68
C TRP A 106 13.03 16.72 -18.99
N ILE A 107 14.07 16.29 -19.71
CA ILE A 107 13.95 15.43 -20.88
C ILE A 107 14.83 14.20 -20.62
N SER A 108 14.20 13.04 -20.49
CA SER A 108 14.88 11.75 -20.40
C SER A 108 15.05 11.15 -21.78
N VAL A 109 16.26 10.71 -22.11
CA VAL A 109 16.61 10.06 -23.37
C VAL A 109 17.47 8.85 -23.10
N ASN A 110 17.18 7.74 -23.80
CA ASN A 110 18.01 6.54 -23.73
C ASN A 110 19.06 6.55 -24.86
N THR A 111 20.09 7.38 -24.72
CA THR A 111 21.20 7.48 -25.69
C THR A 111 22.52 7.80 -24.99
N GLN A 112 23.64 7.60 -25.68
CA GLN A 112 24.96 7.95 -25.16
C GLN A 112 25.02 9.47 -24.84
N PRO A 113 25.56 9.90 -23.68
CA PRO A 113 25.60 11.32 -23.31
C PRO A 113 26.23 12.23 -24.39
N ALA A 114 27.29 11.77 -25.06
CA ALA A 114 27.93 12.51 -26.14
C ALA A 114 26.98 12.81 -27.32
N SER A 115 26.14 11.82 -27.69
CA SER A 115 25.15 11.96 -28.77
C SER A 115 24.01 12.89 -28.38
N ALA A 116 23.59 12.88 -27.11
CA ALA A 116 22.59 13.81 -26.60
C ALA A 116 23.12 15.25 -26.63
N TRP A 117 24.36 15.46 -26.16
CA TRP A 117 24.97 16.78 -26.11
C TRP A 117 25.19 17.41 -27.49
N ALA A 118 25.59 16.62 -28.48
CA ALA A 118 25.73 17.10 -29.86
C ALA A 118 24.40 17.63 -30.42
N LYS A 119 23.28 16.96 -30.14
CA LYS A 119 21.94 17.40 -30.55
C LYS A 119 21.52 18.69 -29.84
N VAL A 120 21.79 18.80 -28.54
CA VAL A 120 21.51 20.03 -27.77
C VAL A 120 22.30 21.21 -28.33
N ARG A 121 23.61 21.06 -28.56
CA ARG A 121 24.42 22.13 -29.16
C ARG A 121 23.89 22.55 -30.52
N ARG A 122 23.58 21.60 -31.39
CA ARG A 122 23.02 21.89 -32.71
C ARG A 122 21.70 22.65 -32.64
N PHE A 123 20.83 22.37 -31.67
CA PHE A 123 19.60 23.13 -31.46
C PHE A 123 19.88 24.61 -31.17
N TRP A 124 20.83 24.89 -30.27
CA TRP A 124 21.25 26.25 -29.93
C TRP A 124 22.04 26.97 -31.03
N GLU A 125 22.65 26.25 -31.95
CA GLU A 125 23.30 26.86 -33.12
C GLU A 125 22.28 27.28 -34.20
N LEU A 126 21.12 26.62 -34.22
CA LEU A 126 20.07 26.83 -35.22
C LEU A 126 18.96 27.79 -34.74
N ASN A 127 18.94 28.16 -33.46
CA ASN A 127 17.95 29.05 -32.85
C ASN A 127 18.65 30.09 -31.98
#